data_AF-A0A0D5ZFU9-F1
#
_entry.id   AF-A0A0D5ZFU9-F1
#
_cell.length_a   1.000
_cell.length_b   1.000
_cell.length_c   1.000
_cell.angle_alpha   90.00
_cell.angle_beta   90.00
_cell.angle_gamma   90.00
#
_symmetry.space_group_name_H-M   'P 1'
#
loop_
_entity.id
_entity.type
_entity.pdbx_description
1 polymer ?
#
loop_
_entity_poly.entity_id
_entity_poly.type
_entity_poly.pdbx_seq_one_letter_code
_entity_poly.pdbx_strand_id
1 'polypeptide(L)'
;MVKDSKKGKIEFDLSVDVDPETCEMIRKSLNPDNDPNITMVCSGGKLSVNVRNLKISSLYNITDDILRCYETSKKIVDGRI
;
A
#
# COMPACT_ATOMS: atom_id res chain seq x y z
N MET A 1 -34.56 15.51 -2.64
CA MET A 1 -33.19 15.95 -2.93
C MET A 1 -32.30 15.51 -1.78
N VAL A 2 -31.67 14.35 -1.88
CA VAL A 2 -30.70 13.89 -0.87
C VAL A 2 -29.44 14.70 -1.10
N LYS A 3 -29.05 15.49 -0.08
CA LYS A 3 -27.84 16.30 -0.08
C LYS A 3 -26.65 15.40 -0.43
N ASP A 4 -25.86 15.80 -1.41
CA ASP A 4 -24.53 15.26 -1.65
C ASP A 4 -23.71 15.41 -0.36
N SER A 5 -23.73 14.38 0.48
CA SER A 5 -22.81 14.21 1.58
C SER A 5 -21.42 14.28 0.98
N LYS A 6 -20.63 15.28 1.39
CA LYS A 6 -19.21 15.41 1.02
C LYS A 6 -18.60 14.00 1.01
N LYS A 7 -18.31 13.44 -0.17
CA LYS A 7 -17.66 12.13 -0.29
C LYS A 7 -16.31 12.30 0.39
N GLY A 8 -16.20 11.81 1.63
CA GLY A 8 -14.98 11.91 2.42
C GLY A 8 -13.85 11.27 1.63
N LYS A 9 -12.85 12.09 1.30
CA LYS A 9 -11.59 11.62 0.73
C LYS A 9 -10.68 11.26 1.89
N ILE A 10 -10.08 10.09 1.82
CA ILE A 10 -9.15 9.61 2.84
C ILE A 10 -7.72 9.78 2.32
N GLU A 11 -6.86 10.22 3.23
CA GLU A 11 -5.43 10.30 3.03
C GLU A 11 -4.76 9.62 4.21
N PHE A 12 -3.71 8.84 3.94
CA PHE A 12 -2.91 8.23 4.99
C PHE A 12 -1.50 7.94 4.49
N ASP A 13 -0.59 7.91 5.45
CA ASP A 13 0.80 7.56 5.27
C ASP A 13 1.08 6.28 6.06
N LEU A 14 1.56 5.24 5.37
CA LEU A 14 1.98 3.99 5.97
C LEU A 14 3.48 3.85 5.81
N SER A 15 4.14 3.39 6.87
CA SER A 15 5.58 3.15 6.87
C SER A 15 5.87 1.81 7.53
N VAL A 16 6.60 0.95 6.82
CA VAL A 16 6.92 -0.41 7.29
C VAL A 16 8.42 -0.61 7.12
N ASP A 17 9.08 -1.05 8.19
CA ASP A 17 10.48 -1.48 8.13
C ASP A 17 10.52 -2.85 7.44
N VAL A 18 11.27 -2.92 6.34
CA VAL A 18 11.35 -4.10 5.47
C VAL A 18 12.78 -4.23 4.97
N ASP A 19 13.28 -5.46 4.85
CA ASP A 19 14.57 -5.64 4.20
C ASP A 19 14.52 -5.19 2.72
N PRO A 20 15.66 -4.77 2.13
CA PRO A 20 15.67 -4.19 0.79
C PRO A 20 15.13 -5.11 -0.31
N GLU A 21 15.33 -6.43 -0.18
CA GLU A 21 14.90 -7.42 -1.16
C GLU A 21 13.36 -7.57 -1.13
N THR A 22 12.80 -7.77 0.06
CA THR A 22 11.36 -7.78 0.30
C THR A 22 10.70 -6.47 -0.16
N CYS A 23 11.35 -5.32 0.06
CA CYS A 23 10.81 -4.02 -0.33
C CYS A 23 10.54 -3.92 -1.83
N GLU A 24 11.52 -4.27 -2.66
CA GLU A 24 11.36 -4.18 -4.12
C GLU A 24 10.34 -5.19 -4.64
N MET A 25 10.23 -6.37 -4.01
CA MET A 25 9.17 -7.34 -4.33
C MET A 25 7.79 -6.75 -4.05
N ILE A 26 7.59 -6.20 -2.85
CA ILE A 26 6.32 -5.57 -2.46
C ILE A 26 6.01 -4.41 -3.38
N ARG A 27 6.99 -3.55 -3.66
CA ARG A 27 6.83 -2.41 -4.58
C ARG A 27 6.35 -2.91 -5.94
N LYS A 28 6.97 -3.93 -6.53
CA LYS A 28 6.55 -4.49 -7.84
C LYS A 28 5.17 -5.15 -7.80
N SER A 29 4.81 -5.82 -6.70
CA SER A 29 3.53 -6.51 -6.56
C SER A 29 2.37 -5.55 -6.32
N LEU A 30 2.62 -4.47 -5.58
CA LEU A 30 1.61 -3.48 -5.22
C LEU A 30 1.61 -2.25 -6.11
N ASN A 31 2.65 -2.02 -6.94
CA ASN A 31 2.73 -0.82 -7.78
C ASN A 31 1.43 -0.75 -8.58
N PRO A 32 0.53 0.18 -8.26
CA PRO A 32 -0.61 0.39 -9.11
C PRO A 32 0.00 1.20 -10.25
N ASP A 33 0.51 0.51 -11.29
CA ASP A 33 1.22 1.13 -12.42
C ASP A 33 0.43 2.29 -13.06
N ASN A 34 -0.84 2.49 -12.68
CA ASN A 34 -1.74 3.52 -13.17
C ASN A 34 -2.58 4.27 -12.09
N ASP A 35 -2.32 4.17 -10.77
CA ASP A 35 -3.07 4.98 -9.78
C ASP A 35 -2.24 6.17 -9.27
N PRO A 36 -2.47 7.40 -9.77
CA PRO A 36 -1.73 8.59 -9.33
C PRO A 36 -2.00 8.97 -7.86
N ASN A 37 -2.97 8.33 -7.22
CA ASN A 37 -3.33 8.59 -5.83
C ASN A 37 -2.53 7.75 -4.83
N ILE A 38 -1.73 6.78 -5.29
CA ILE A 38 -0.93 5.90 -4.44
C ILE A 38 0.51 6.00 -4.90
N THR A 39 1.41 6.39 -3.99
CA THR A 39 2.86 6.42 -4.25
C THR A 39 3.56 5.49 -3.29
N MET A 40 4.46 4.65 -3.80
CA MET A 40 5.25 3.71 -3.01
C MET A 40 6.74 3.95 -3.25
N VAL A 41 7.50 4.12 -2.17
CA VAL A 41 8.94 4.35 -2.22
C VAL A 41 9.65 3.37 -1.29
N CYS A 42 10.67 2.69 -1.83
CA CYS A 42 11.62 1.90 -1.07
C CYS A 42 12.89 2.72 -0.85
N SER A 43 13.24 2.98 0.42
CA SER A 43 14.48 3.68 0.76
C SER A 43 14.99 3.25 2.13
N GLY A 44 16.28 2.91 2.22
CA GLY A 44 16.95 2.66 3.50
C GLY A 44 16.34 1.54 4.36
N GLY A 45 15.83 0.46 3.76
CA GLY A 45 15.17 -0.62 4.50
C GLY A 45 13.76 -0.25 4.99
N LYS A 46 13.12 0.69 4.30
CA LYS A 46 11.77 1.13 4.64
C LYS A 46 10.90 1.25 3.39
N LEU A 47 9.69 0.69 3.47
CA LEU A 47 8.61 0.93 2.53
C LEU A 47 7.77 2.09 3.05
N SER A 48 7.66 3.14 2.23
CA SER A 48 6.76 4.26 2.49
C SER A 48 5.64 4.25 1.45
N VAL A 49 4.40 4.19 1.91
CA VAL A 49 3.20 4.25 1.07
C VAL A 49 2.44 5.53 1.41
N ASN A 50 2.27 6.39 0.41
CA ASN A 50 1.50 7.62 0.48
C ASN A 50 0.22 7.42 -0.31
N VAL A 51 -0.94 7.52 0.34
CA VAL A 51 -2.24 7.43 -0.32
C VAL A 51 -2.99 8.75 -0.15
N ARG A 52 -3.43 9.33 -1.27
CA ARG A 52 -4.18 10.59 -1.32
C ARG A 52 -5.54 10.38 -1.95
N ASN A 53 -6.51 11.25 -1.68
CA ASN A 53 -7.76 11.31 -2.44
C ASN A 53 -8.52 9.96 -2.58
N LEU A 54 -8.36 9.06 -1.61
CA LEU A 54 -8.93 7.71 -1.69
C LEU A 54 -10.40 7.71 -1.30
N LYS A 55 -11.22 6.92 -2.00
CA LYS A 55 -12.59 6.66 -1.56
C LYS A 55 -12.56 5.85 -0.27
N ILE A 56 -13.38 6.22 0.72
CA ILE A 56 -13.48 5.47 1.99
C ILE A 56 -13.74 3.97 1.82
N SER A 57 -14.52 3.58 0.79
CA SER A 57 -14.80 2.18 0.46
C SER A 57 -13.55 1.39 0.05
N SER A 58 -12.50 2.07 -0.40
CA SER A 58 -11.26 1.47 -0.89
C SER A 58 -10.16 1.42 0.17
N LEU A 59 -10.33 2.12 1.32
CA LEU A 59 -9.33 2.18 2.39
C LEU A 59 -8.97 0.79 2.91
N TYR A 60 -9.99 0.01 3.27
CA TYR A 60 -9.80 -1.33 3.83
C TYR A 60 -9.12 -2.25 2.82
N ASN A 61 -9.56 -2.22 1.56
CA ASN A 61 -8.98 -3.07 0.51
C ASN A 61 -7.50 -2.76 0.28
N ILE A 62 -7.12 -1.48 0.14
CA ILE A 62 -5.72 -1.10 -0.09
C ILE A 62 -4.85 -1.47 1.10
N THR A 63 -5.34 -1.25 2.32
CA THR A 63 -4.58 -1.58 3.53
C THR A 63 -4.37 -3.10 3.63
N ASP A 64 -5.42 -3.88 3.40
CA ASP A 64 -5.35 -5.35 3.40
C ASP A 64 -4.43 -5.89 2.30
N ASP A 65 -4.49 -5.31 1.10
CA ASP A 65 -3.62 -5.70 -0.01
C ASP A 65 -2.15 -5.42 0.33
N ILE A 66 -1.84 -4.26 0.91
CA ILE A 66 -0.47 -3.92 1.34
C ILE A 66 0.05 -4.94 2.37
N LEU A 67 -0.74 -5.22 3.41
CA LEU A 67 -0.36 -6.17 4.45
C LEU A 67 -0.19 -7.59 3.91
N ARG A 68 -1.09 -8.04 3.04
CA ARG A 68 -1.04 -9.37 2.43
C ARG A 68 0.17 -9.54 1.52
N CYS A 69 0.49 -8.52 0.72
CA CYS A 69 1.69 -8.52 -0.11
C CYS A 69 2.94 -8.58 0.77
N TYR A 70 3.00 -7.79 1.85
CA TYR A 70 4.10 -7.87 2.81
C TYR A 70 4.27 -9.28 3.40
N GLU A 71 3.20 -9.88 3.93
CA GLU A 71 3.25 -11.23 4.49
C GLU A 71 3.68 -12.28 3.48
N THR A 72 3.20 -12.16 2.24
CA THR A 72 3.53 -13.09 1.16
C THR A 72 4.99 -12.97 0.76
N SER A 73 5.48 -11.75 0.54
CA SER A 73 6.89 -11.50 0.20
C SER A 73 7.82 -12.00 1.30
N LYS A 74 7.46 -11.77 2.57
CA LYS A 74 8.23 -12.27 3.71
C LYS A 74 8.30 -13.80 3.75
N LYS A 75 7.19 -14.50 3.49
CA LYS A 75 7.18 -15.97 3.45
C LYS A 75 8.07 -16.52 2.32
N ILE A 76 8.11 -15.85 1.17
CA ILE A 76 8.99 -16.22 0.04
C ILE A 76 10.46 -16.06 0.45
N VAL A 77 10.82 -14.91 1.03
CA VAL A 77 12.20 -14.64 1.48
C VAL A 77 12.64 -15.56 2.60
N ASP A 78 11.75 -15.90 3.54
CA ASP A 78 12.00 -16.86 4.62
C ASP A 78 12.06 -18.33 4.12
N GLY A 79 11.86 -18.61 2.82
CA GLY A 79 11.85 -19.96 2.26
C GLY A 79 10.70 -20.84 2.76
N ARG A 80 9.56 -20.23 3.12
CA ARG A 80 8.38 -20.92 3.68
C ARG A 80 7.34 -21.30 2.63
N ILE A 81 7.61 -21.05 1.35
CA ILE A 81 6.79 -21.42 0.19
C ILE A 81 7.69 -21.81 -0.97
#